data_AF-A0A4U0FEW7-F1
#
_entry.id   AF-A0A4U0FEW7-F1
#
_cell.length_a   1.000
_cell.length_b   1.000
_cell.length_c   1.000
_cell.angle_alpha   90.00
_cell.angle_beta   90.00
_cell.angle_gamma   90.00
#
_symmetry.space_group_name_H-M   'P 1'
#
loop_
_entity.id
_entity.type
_entity.pdbx_description
1 polymer ?
#
loop_
_entity_poly.entity_id
_entity_poly.type
_entity_poly.pdbx_seq_one_letter_code
_entity_poly.pdbx_strand_id
1 'polypeptide(L)'
;MNRISVFRVWWMGAFLYLSSAFYLLFQGGKTSLMLFVMLNALALYLLLGRWSGIGGVQGTRSLGADDAQMPVLSAGMRLKVRLRMHVPGFWPVPYIIVRDTLERPSSQESQIYELSFVPDYRRRGEVTYETAPLRRGRYRFQTTECSTRDIFGLFEHQGKFTEEKELLVYPRKVEVRDWQMLRRTQRGVFQQTFTSLWARETTQIDGVREYIHGDRLSRIHWNATAKTGQWKSKEFEREALPRFVILLDCSAASYRSADTFELAVSAAASLLDLIVQRGMPLGFVSSGSNAAWFGTDRAPVSRDDILRHLVEVEADGRQPLSEWICETAERFEPGVQVVVISPLADEQTSQAFEALEAKRMAPCLLHISEPVPTDEQSRRLRQWQQFSRAKQWDFSSVARLEDLPRALGVGSA
;
A
#
# COMPACT_ATOMS: atom_id res chain seq x y z
N MET A 1 19.71 -16.75 -27.16
CA MET A 1 19.65 -17.11 -28.60
C MET A 1 20.13 -15.93 -29.41
N ASN A 2 21.19 -16.11 -30.19
CA ASN A 2 21.83 -15.04 -30.97
C ASN A 2 20.81 -14.35 -31.89
N ARG A 3 20.63 -13.03 -31.73
CA ARG A 3 19.98 -12.17 -32.72
C ARG A 3 20.84 -12.19 -33.99
N ILE A 4 20.61 -13.17 -34.87
CA ILE A 4 21.06 -13.06 -36.26
C ILE A 4 20.47 -11.74 -36.76
N SER A 5 21.30 -10.79 -37.17
CA SER A 5 20.81 -9.49 -37.61
C SER A 5 19.80 -9.72 -38.72
N VAL A 6 18.62 -9.11 -38.61
CA VAL A 6 17.53 -9.22 -39.59
C VAL A 6 18.07 -9.02 -41.00
N PHE A 7 19.04 -8.13 -41.16
CA PHE A 7 19.79 -7.89 -42.39
C PHE A 7 20.46 -9.14 -43.02
N ARG A 8 21.12 -9.99 -42.23
CA ARG A 8 21.75 -11.24 -42.72
C ARG A 8 20.72 -12.27 -43.17
N VAL A 9 19.59 -12.37 -42.46
CA VAL A 9 18.50 -13.29 -42.83
C VAL A 9 17.87 -12.88 -44.18
N TRP A 10 17.68 -11.58 -44.40
CA TRP A 10 17.17 -11.06 -45.68
C TRP A 10 18.12 -11.31 -46.85
N TRP A 11 19.43 -11.08 -46.66
CA TRP A 11 20.43 -11.34 -47.70
C TRP A 11 20.54 -12.82 -48.06
N MET A 12 20.50 -13.70 -47.05
CA MET A 12 20.51 -15.14 -47.27
C MET A 12 19.24 -15.61 -48.00
N GLY A 13 18.07 -15.08 -47.64
CA GLY A 13 16.82 -15.35 -48.35
C GLY A 13 16.85 -14.87 -49.80
N ALA A 14 17.38 -13.67 -50.05
CA ALA A 14 17.53 -13.12 -51.40
C ALA A 14 18.49 -13.96 -52.26
N PHE A 15 19.63 -14.38 -51.69
CA PHE A 15 20.58 -15.26 -52.38
C PHE A 15 19.96 -16.63 -52.72
N LEU A 16 19.24 -17.23 -51.77
CA LEU A 16 18.57 -18.52 -51.96
C LEU A 16 17.47 -18.43 -53.04
N TYR A 17 16.74 -17.31 -53.08
CA TYR A 17 15.75 -17.02 -54.12
C TYR A 17 16.40 -16.82 -55.49
N LEU A 18 17.48 -16.04 -55.58
CA LEU A 18 18.22 -15.82 -56.82
C LEU A 18 18.79 -17.13 -57.36
N SER A 19 19.38 -17.96 -56.50
CA SER A 19 19.90 -19.28 -56.86
C SER A 19 18.81 -20.21 -57.40
N SER A 20 17.64 -20.23 -56.77
CA SER A 20 16.46 -20.99 -57.25
C SER A 20 15.96 -20.49 -58.61
N ALA A 21 15.93 -19.16 -58.83
CA ALA A 21 15.54 -18.57 -60.10
C ALA A 21 16.54 -18.90 -61.23
N PHE A 22 17.85 -18.82 -60.95
CA PHE A 22 18.90 -19.24 -61.88
C PHE A 22 18.79 -20.73 -62.21
N TYR A 23 18.54 -21.58 -61.22
CA TYR A 23 18.34 -23.01 -61.42
C TYR A 23 17.17 -23.32 -62.35
N LEU A 24 16.05 -22.60 -62.20
CA LEU A 24 14.89 -22.70 -63.09
C LEU A 24 15.24 -22.27 -64.53
N LEU A 25 15.94 -21.16 -64.69
CA LEU A 25 16.30 -20.59 -66.01
C LEU A 25 17.29 -21.48 -66.79
N PHE A 26 18.26 -22.09 -66.12
CA PHE A 26 19.34 -22.85 -66.78
C PHE A 26 19.04 -24.34 -66.94
N GLN A 27 18.43 -25.01 -65.95
CA GLN A 27 18.15 -26.45 -66.04
C GLN A 27 16.78 -26.73 -66.66
N GLY A 28 15.76 -25.91 -66.36
CA GLY A 28 14.38 -26.18 -66.73
C GLY A 28 13.83 -27.50 -66.14
N GLY A 29 12.62 -27.89 -66.53
CA GLY A 29 11.98 -29.15 -66.11
C GLY A 29 11.05 -29.05 -64.88
N LYS A 30 10.45 -30.18 -64.52
CA LYS A 30 9.39 -30.25 -63.49
C LYS A 30 9.91 -30.02 -62.06
N THR A 31 11.12 -30.48 -61.75
CA THR A 31 11.71 -30.40 -60.41
C THR A 31 12.16 -28.99 -60.04
N SER A 32 12.81 -28.29 -60.98
CA SER A 32 13.22 -26.89 -60.81
C SER A 32 12.01 -25.97 -60.68
N LEU A 33 10.96 -26.20 -61.47
CA LEU A 33 9.67 -25.51 -61.35
C LEU A 33 9.02 -25.76 -59.98
N MET A 34 9.00 -27.00 -59.49
CA MET A 34 8.46 -27.34 -58.17
C MET A 34 9.17 -26.60 -57.04
N LEU A 35 10.52 -26.61 -57.02
CA LEU A 35 11.31 -25.91 -55.99
C LEU A 35 11.07 -24.39 -56.03
N PHE A 36 11.03 -23.79 -57.22
CA PHE A 36 10.77 -22.37 -57.37
C PHE A 36 9.37 -21.99 -56.87
N VAL A 37 8.34 -22.80 -57.19
CA VAL A 37 6.96 -22.59 -56.70
C VAL A 37 6.88 -22.77 -55.19
N MET A 38 7.51 -23.79 -54.60
CA MET A 38 7.53 -23.97 -53.14
C MET A 38 8.20 -22.79 -52.43
N LEU A 39 9.31 -22.28 -52.98
CA LEU A 39 10.00 -21.13 -52.41
C LEU A 39 9.15 -19.85 -52.50
N ASN A 40 8.44 -19.64 -53.62
CA ASN A 40 7.49 -18.53 -53.76
C ASN A 40 6.29 -18.67 -52.83
N ALA A 41 5.75 -19.88 -52.66
CA ALA A 41 4.67 -20.14 -51.72
C ALA A 41 5.10 -19.86 -50.27
N LEU A 42 6.30 -20.29 -49.90
CA LEU A 42 6.90 -19.97 -48.60
C LEU A 42 7.13 -18.45 -48.46
N ALA A 43 7.71 -17.79 -49.46
CA ALA A 43 7.94 -16.35 -49.43
C ALA A 43 6.63 -15.55 -49.30
N LEU A 44 5.60 -15.95 -50.05
CA LEU A 44 4.26 -15.36 -49.98
C LEU A 44 3.64 -15.56 -48.59
N TYR A 45 3.75 -16.77 -48.04
CA TYR A 45 3.30 -17.10 -46.69
C TYR A 45 3.99 -16.22 -45.63
N LEU A 46 5.30 -16.05 -45.72
CA LEU A 46 6.07 -15.19 -44.82
C LEU A 46 5.71 -13.71 -44.96
N LEU A 47 5.43 -13.25 -46.19
CA LEU A 47 5.00 -11.88 -46.45
C LEU A 47 3.62 -11.63 -45.85
N LEU A 48 2.69 -12.57 -46.04
CA LEU A 48 1.34 -12.51 -45.47
C LEU A 48 1.34 -12.58 -43.94
N GLY A 49 2.28 -13.31 -43.33
CA GLY A 49 2.46 -13.33 -41.87
C GLY A 49 2.74 -11.96 -41.26
N ARG A 50 3.34 -11.02 -42.02
CA ARG A 50 3.53 -9.62 -41.58
C ARG A 50 2.22 -8.87 -41.39
N TRP A 51 1.14 -9.31 -42.03
CA TRP A 51 -0.22 -8.79 -41.84
C TRP A 51 -1.02 -9.53 -40.76
N SER A 52 -0.33 -10.26 -39.87
CA SER A 52 -0.88 -10.78 -38.62
C SER A 52 -1.69 -9.73 -37.84
N GLY A 53 -1.29 -8.46 -37.91
CA GLY A 53 -2.01 -7.36 -37.24
C GLY A 53 -1.85 -7.33 -35.72
N ILE A 54 -1.05 -8.24 -35.15
CA ILE A 54 -0.70 -8.25 -33.72
C ILE A 54 -0.07 -6.93 -33.26
N GLY A 55 0.64 -6.23 -34.14
CA GLY A 55 1.24 -4.92 -33.82
C GLY A 55 0.23 -3.85 -33.43
N GLY A 56 -1.04 -3.99 -33.81
CA GLY A 56 -2.15 -3.10 -33.44
C GLY A 56 -3.09 -3.68 -32.40
N VAL A 57 -2.63 -4.64 -31.58
CA VAL A 57 -3.44 -5.22 -30.51
C VAL A 57 -4.00 -4.13 -29.60
N GLN A 58 -5.29 -4.24 -29.29
CA GLN A 58 -5.99 -3.39 -28.33
C GLN A 58 -6.47 -4.26 -27.19
N GLY A 59 -6.38 -3.77 -25.96
CA GLY A 59 -6.79 -4.52 -24.79
C GLY A 59 -7.38 -3.64 -23.71
N THR A 60 -8.18 -4.27 -22.85
CA THR A 60 -8.72 -3.69 -21.62
C THR A 60 -8.47 -4.65 -20.46
N ARG A 61 -8.18 -4.11 -19.28
CA ARG A 61 -7.82 -4.82 -18.06
C ARG A 61 -8.86 -4.52 -17.01
N SER A 62 -9.53 -5.56 -16.55
CA SER A 62 -10.49 -5.51 -15.46
C SER A 62 -9.87 -6.09 -14.20
N LEU A 63 -10.04 -5.41 -13.07
CA LEU A 63 -9.45 -5.77 -11.78
C LEU A 63 -10.57 -6.21 -10.83
N GLY A 64 -10.55 -7.47 -10.39
CA GLY A 64 -11.58 -8.01 -9.50
C GLY A 64 -12.84 -8.50 -10.22
N ALA A 65 -13.95 -8.60 -9.47
CA ALA A 65 -15.21 -9.15 -9.97
C ALA A 65 -16.06 -8.12 -10.73
N ASP A 66 -15.92 -6.85 -10.39
CA ASP A 66 -16.69 -5.74 -10.96
C ASP A 66 -15.75 -4.79 -11.72
N ASP A 67 -16.12 -4.43 -12.95
CA ASP A 67 -15.32 -3.58 -13.83
C ASP A 67 -15.38 -2.09 -13.41
N ALA A 68 -16.36 -1.71 -12.59
CA ALA A 68 -16.66 -0.32 -12.27
C ALA A 68 -15.90 0.23 -11.04
N GLN A 69 -15.39 -0.63 -10.15
CA GLN A 69 -14.78 -0.21 -8.88
C GLN A 69 -13.44 -0.88 -8.63
N MET A 70 -12.43 -0.07 -8.30
CA MET A 70 -11.13 -0.58 -7.89
C MET A 70 -11.27 -1.38 -6.60
N PRO A 71 -10.79 -2.64 -6.54
CA PRO A 71 -10.87 -3.43 -5.33
C PRO A 71 -9.96 -2.82 -4.25
N VAL A 72 -10.50 -2.62 -3.05
CA VAL A 72 -9.69 -2.30 -1.87
C VAL A 72 -8.98 -3.59 -1.44
N LEU A 73 -7.67 -3.65 -1.64
CA LEU A 73 -6.87 -4.82 -1.30
C LEU A 73 -6.10 -4.59 0.00
N SER A 74 -5.97 -5.66 0.78
CA SER A 74 -5.07 -5.71 1.94
C SER A 74 -3.93 -6.68 1.68
N ALA A 75 -2.79 -6.46 2.35
CA ALA A 75 -1.62 -7.32 2.26
C ALA A 75 -1.99 -8.79 2.54
N GLY A 76 -1.47 -9.70 1.72
CA GLY A 76 -1.76 -11.13 1.72
C GLY A 76 -2.93 -11.55 0.83
N MET A 77 -3.73 -10.61 0.30
CA MET A 77 -4.78 -10.93 -0.67
C MET A 77 -4.18 -11.16 -2.07
N ARG A 78 -4.87 -11.97 -2.86
CA ARG A 78 -4.59 -12.16 -4.29
C ARG A 78 -5.55 -11.31 -5.11
N LEU A 79 -5.08 -10.77 -6.21
CA LEU A 79 -5.89 -10.02 -7.17
C LEU A 79 -6.16 -10.90 -8.38
N LYS A 80 -7.44 -11.00 -8.76
CA LYS A 80 -7.85 -11.60 -10.03
C LYS A 80 -7.83 -10.53 -11.11
N VAL A 81 -7.04 -10.74 -12.15
CA VAL A 81 -6.92 -9.84 -13.30
C VAL A 81 -7.49 -10.52 -14.52
N ARG A 82 -8.37 -9.82 -15.24
CA ARG A 82 -8.94 -10.29 -16.50
C ARG A 82 -8.55 -9.31 -17.61
N LEU A 83 -7.88 -9.84 -18.63
CA LEU A 83 -7.45 -9.14 -19.84
C LEU A 83 -8.37 -9.52 -21.00
N ARG A 84 -9.03 -8.53 -21.60
CA ARG A 84 -9.78 -8.69 -22.85
C ARG A 84 -9.00 -8.03 -23.97
N MET A 85 -8.69 -8.79 -25.02
CA MET A 85 -7.87 -8.31 -26.13
C MET A 85 -8.59 -8.50 -27.46
N HIS A 86 -8.28 -7.61 -28.41
CA HIS A 86 -8.71 -7.66 -29.80
C HIS A 86 -7.51 -7.44 -30.71
N VAL A 87 -7.32 -8.35 -31.66
CA VAL A 87 -6.26 -8.25 -32.68
C VAL A 87 -6.86 -7.87 -34.03
N PRO A 88 -6.52 -6.70 -34.59
CA PRO A 88 -7.04 -6.27 -35.89
C PRO A 88 -6.42 -7.08 -37.04
N GLY A 89 -7.11 -7.14 -38.18
CA GLY A 89 -6.66 -7.80 -39.42
C GLY A 89 -7.40 -9.09 -39.74
N PHE A 90 -6.96 -9.81 -40.79
CA PHE A 90 -7.64 -11.00 -41.33
C PHE A 90 -6.81 -12.29 -41.29
N TRP A 91 -5.52 -12.21 -40.98
CA TRP A 91 -4.63 -13.38 -40.99
C TRP A 91 -4.86 -14.28 -39.76
N PRO A 92 -4.92 -15.61 -39.90
CA PRO A 92 -5.13 -16.51 -38.78
C PRO A 92 -3.96 -16.45 -37.80
N VAL A 93 -4.29 -16.40 -36.51
CA VAL A 93 -3.32 -16.37 -35.41
C VAL A 93 -3.63 -17.58 -34.52
N PRO A 94 -2.77 -18.62 -34.53
CA PRO A 94 -3.11 -19.90 -33.89
C PRO A 94 -3.18 -19.78 -32.36
N TYR A 95 -2.34 -18.93 -31.78
CA TYR A 95 -2.34 -18.62 -30.36
C TYR A 95 -1.68 -17.27 -30.12
N ILE A 96 -2.02 -16.64 -29.00
CA ILE A 96 -1.37 -15.42 -28.53
C ILE A 96 -0.85 -15.68 -27.13
N ILE A 97 0.43 -15.40 -26.94
CA ILE A 97 1.07 -15.33 -25.63
C ILE A 97 0.96 -13.89 -25.15
N VAL A 98 0.51 -13.72 -23.92
CA VAL A 98 0.31 -12.44 -23.27
C VAL A 98 1.23 -12.41 -22.06
N ARG A 99 2.07 -11.38 -21.99
CA ARG A 99 2.93 -11.08 -20.86
C ARG A 99 2.45 -9.80 -20.21
N ASP A 100 1.89 -9.94 -19.01
CA ASP A 100 1.47 -8.82 -18.19
C ASP A 100 2.43 -8.66 -17.02
N THR A 101 2.91 -7.43 -16.79
CA THR A 101 3.92 -7.15 -15.77
C THR A 101 3.31 -6.22 -14.72
N LEU A 102 3.32 -6.67 -13.47
CA LEU A 102 2.93 -5.90 -12.30
C LEU A 102 4.18 -5.55 -11.50
N GLU A 103 4.43 -4.26 -11.31
CA GLU A 103 5.63 -3.78 -10.64
C GLU A 103 5.28 -3.05 -9.34
N ARG A 104 6.09 -3.27 -8.30
CA ARG A 104 6.14 -2.46 -7.08
C ARG A 104 7.39 -1.58 -7.12
N PRO A 105 7.26 -0.27 -7.42
CA PRO A 105 8.42 0.61 -7.55
C PRO A 105 9.27 0.71 -6.27
N SER A 106 8.65 0.64 -5.09
CA SER A 106 9.38 0.81 -3.81
C SER A 106 10.41 -0.29 -3.54
N SER A 107 10.11 -1.53 -3.93
CA SER A 107 10.98 -2.70 -3.70
C SER A 107 11.68 -3.20 -4.96
N GLN A 108 11.47 -2.55 -6.12
CA GLN A 108 11.91 -3.02 -7.44
C GLN A 108 11.46 -4.47 -7.73
N GLU A 109 10.37 -4.90 -7.12
CA GLU A 109 9.80 -6.23 -7.33
C GLU A 109 8.91 -6.18 -8.57
N SER A 110 9.18 -7.06 -9.54
CA SER A 110 8.35 -7.23 -10.73
C SER A 110 7.82 -8.65 -10.80
N GLN A 111 6.51 -8.75 -11.00
CA GLN A 111 5.80 -10.02 -11.18
C GLN A 111 5.31 -10.10 -12.62
N ILE A 112 5.80 -11.10 -13.35
CA ILE A 112 5.50 -11.31 -14.76
C ILE A 112 4.55 -12.50 -14.89
N TYR A 113 3.43 -12.28 -15.57
CA TYR A 113 2.39 -13.28 -15.82
C TYR A 113 2.36 -13.60 -17.31
N GLU A 114 2.81 -14.80 -17.68
CA GLU A 114 2.79 -15.29 -19.06
C GLU A 114 1.64 -16.28 -19.25
N LEU A 115 0.73 -15.94 -20.15
CA LEU A 115 -0.51 -16.69 -20.39
C LEU A 115 -0.70 -16.87 -21.90
N SER A 116 -1.46 -17.89 -22.30
CA SER A 116 -1.79 -18.08 -23.71
C SER A 116 -3.29 -18.23 -23.93
N PHE A 117 -3.78 -17.77 -25.07
CA PHE A 117 -5.15 -18.01 -25.51
C PHE A 117 -5.22 -18.18 -27.03
N VAL A 118 -6.31 -18.80 -27.48
CA VAL A 118 -6.67 -18.92 -28.89
C VAL A 118 -7.75 -17.88 -29.20
N PRO A 119 -7.52 -16.95 -30.15
CA PRO A 119 -8.52 -15.96 -30.53
C PRO A 119 -9.79 -16.61 -31.10
N ASP A 120 -10.94 -16.00 -30.84
CA ASP A 120 -12.21 -16.38 -31.45
C ASP A 120 -12.27 -15.98 -32.95
N TYR A 121 -13.39 -16.29 -33.62
CA TYR A 121 -13.60 -15.93 -35.03
C TYR A 121 -13.58 -14.41 -35.29
N ARG A 122 -13.82 -13.58 -34.26
CA ARG A 122 -13.73 -12.11 -34.31
C ARG A 122 -12.37 -11.60 -33.87
N ARG A 123 -11.40 -12.50 -33.66
CA ARG A 123 -10.04 -12.21 -33.21
C ARG A 123 -10.04 -11.47 -31.87
N ARG A 124 -10.92 -11.90 -30.96
CA ARG A 124 -11.01 -11.47 -29.57
C ARG A 124 -10.65 -12.64 -28.68
N GLY A 125 -10.17 -12.34 -27.49
CA GLY A 125 -10.03 -13.34 -26.45
C GLY A 125 -9.92 -12.73 -25.09
N GLU A 126 -10.14 -13.59 -24.10
CA GLU A 126 -10.12 -13.24 -22.69
C GLU A 126 -9.17 -14.19 -21.98
N VAL A 127 -8.30 -13.61 -21.15
CA VAL A 127 -7.39 -14.36 -20.28
C VAL A 127 -7.60 -13.86 -18.87
N THR A 128 -7.64 -14.78 -17.92
CA THR A 128 -7.73 -14.46 -16.50
C THR A 128 -6.59 -15.11 -15.75
N TYR A 129 -5.96 -14.36 -14.85
CA TYR A 129 -4.94 -14.87 -13.95
C TYR A 129 -5.14 -14.32 -12.54
N GLU A 130 -4.52 -14.99 -11.55
CA GLU A 130 -4.49 -14.52 -10.17
C GLU A 130 -3.05 -14.16 -9.80
N THR A 131 -2.88 -13.04 -9.11
CA THR A 131 -1.56 -12.64 -8.63
C THR A 131 -1.07 -13.55 -7.51
N ALA A 132 0.23 -13.56 -7.27
CA ALA A 132 0.76 -13.98 -5.97
C ALA A 132 0.15 -13.11 -4.84
N PRO A 133 0.12 -13.59 -3.58
CA PRO A 133 -0.27 -12.77 -2.45
C PRO A 133 0.52 -11.46 -2.43
N LEU A 134 -0.17 -10.33 -2.55
CA LEU A 134 0.48 -9.04 -2.67
C LEU A 134 0.93 -8.55 -1.29
N ARG A 135 2.12 -7.96 -1.23
CA ARG A 135 2.59 -7.25 -0.04
C ARG A 135 1.95 -5.86 -0.01
N ARG A 136 1.97 -5.21 1.15
CA ARG A 136 1.56 -3.80 1.28
C ARG A 136 2.42 -2.94 0.35
N GLY A 137 1.81 -1.99 -0.35
CA GLY A 137 2.54 -1.12 -1.27
C GLY A 137 1.71 -0.61 -2.43
N ARG A 138 2.33 0.28 -3.20
CA ARG A 138 1.82 0.81 -4.45
C ARG A 138 2.31 -0.05 -5.61
N TYR A 139 1.40 -0.51 -6.45
CA TYR A 139 1.68 -1.32 -7.62
C TYR A 139 1.19 -0.63 -8.89
N ARG A 140 1.91 -0.85 -10.00
CA ARG A 140 1.54 -0.35 -11.32
C ARG A 140 1.61 -1.47 -12.35
N PHE A 141 0.58 -1.57 -13.17
CA PHE A 141 0.62 -2.40 -14.37
C PHE A 141 1.42 -1.71 -15.45
N GLN A 142 2.40 -2.41 -16.00
CA GLN A 142 3.19 -1.95 -17.13
C GLN A 142 2.49 -2.26 -18.46
N THR A 143 3.16 -1.90 -19.56
CA THR A 143 2.68 -2.23 -20.91
C THR A 143 2.60 -3.76 -21.08
N THR A 144 1.43 -4.25 -21.50
CA THR A 144 1.21 -5.67 -21.77
C THR A 144 1.78 -6.02 -23.13
N GLU A 145 2.64 -7.05 -23.17
CA GLU A 145 3.23 -7.53 -24.41
C GLU A 145 2.45 -8.74 -24.93
N CYS A 146 2.05 -8.70 -26.19
CA CYS A 146 1.43 -9.83 -26.87
C CYS A 146 2.40 -10.36 -27.92
N SER A 147 2.63 -11.67 -27.96
CA SER A 147 3.39 -12.28 -29.04
C SER A 147 2.64 -13.47 -29.62
N THR A 148 2.78 -13.66 -30.92
CA THR A 148 2.32 -14.86 -31.61
C THR A 148 3.49 -15.42 -32.37
N ARG A 149 3.55 -16.74 -32.48
CA ARG A 149 4.41 -17.37 -33.47
C ARG A 149 3.55 -17.98 -34.56
N ASP A 150 4.20 -18.17 -35.69
CA ASP A 150 3.62 -18.87 -36.80
C ASP A 150 3.46 -20.38 -36.52
N ILE A 151 2.63 -21.08 -37.31
CA ILE A 151 2.37 -22.54 -37.17
C ILE A 151 3.68 -23.35 -37.25
N PHE A 152 4.64 -22.92 -38.08
CA PHE A 152 5.94 -23.54 -38.20
C PHE A 152 6.98 -23.02 -37.18
N GLY A 153 6.60 -22.07 -36.31
CA GLY A 153 7.48 -21.48 -35.31
C GLY A 153 8.64 -20.64 -35.87
N LEU A 154 8.61 -20.32 -37.17
CA LEU A 154 9.72 -19.67 -37.88
C LEU A 154 9.89 -18.19 -37.50
N PHE A 155 8.78 -17.50 -37.22
CA PHE A 155 8.76 -16.07 -36.92
C PHE A 155 7.89 -15.78 -35.70
N GLU A 156 8.37 -14.84 -34.88
CA GLU A 156 7.64 -14.28 -33.76
C GLU A 156 7.21 -12.86 -34.11
N HIS A 157 5.91 -12.59 -34.05
CA HIS A 157 5.34 -11.26 -34.23
C HIS A 157 4.92 -10.75 -32.86
N GLN A 158 5.30 -9.50 -32.56
CA GLN A 158 5.05 -8.87 -31.27
C GLN A 158 4.12 -7.66 -31.44
N GLY A 159 3.28 -7.44 -30.45
CA GLY A 159 2.39 -6.32 -30.28
C GLY A 159 2.40 -5.87 -28.83
N LYS A 160 2.01 -4.63 -28.58
CA LYS A 160 1.96 -4.08 -27.23
C LYS A 160 0.73 -3.19 -27.12
N PHE A 161 0.07 -3.23 -25.98
CA PHE A 161 -0.94 -2.24 -25.62
C PHE A 161 -0.67 -1.73 -24.21
N THR A 162 -0.95 -0.45 -24.00
CA THR A 162 -0.71 0.22 -22.74
C THR A 162 -2.04 0.63 -22.14
N GLU A 163 -2.34 0.07 -20.98
CA GLU A 163 -3.44 0.50 -20.14
C GLU A 163 -2.88 0.55 -18.72
N GLU A 164 -2.54 1.75 -18.27
CA GLU A 164 -1.91 1.91 -16.97
C GLU A 164 -3.00 1.94 -15.91
N LYS A 165 -2.86 1.05 -14.92
CA LYS A 165 -3.69 1.06 -13.71
C LYS A 165 -2.78 1.00 -12.50
N GLU A 166 -3.14 1.82 -11.52
CA GLU A 166 -2.48 1.86 -10.23
C GLU A 166 -3.32 1.11 -9.21
N LEU A 167 -2.64 0.37 -8.34
CA LEU A 167 -3.25 -0.45 -7.30
C LEU A 167 -2.58 -0.14 -5.97
N LEU A 168 -3.39 0.19 -4.96
CA LEU A 168 -2.94 0.37 -3.59
C LEU A 168 -3.28 -0.88 -2.78
N VAL A 169 -2.27 -1.49 -2.17
CA VAL A 169 -2.42 -2.62 -1.25
C VAL A 169 -2.19 -2.11 0.16
N TYR A 170 -3.27 -2.02 0.93
CA TYR A 170 -3.27 -1.52 2.30
C TYR A 170 -2.65 -2.54 3.28
N PRO A 171 -2.13 -2.08 4.43
CA PRO A 171 -1.71 -2.99 5.48
C PRO A 171 -2.84 -3.95 5.90
N ARG A 172 -2.48 -5.18 6.24
CA ARG A 172 -3.42 -6.13 6.83
C ARG A 172 -3.82 -5.61 8.22
N LYS A 173 -5.10 -5.75 8.55
CA LYS A 173 -5.63 -5.31 9.85
C LYS A 173 -6.34 -6.46 10.55
N VAL A 174 -6.38 -6.38 11.88
CA VAL A 174 -7.19 -7.26 12.71
C VAL A 174 -8.14 -6.40 13.54
N GLU A 175 -9.36 -6.88 13.73
CA GLU A 175 -10.35 -6.19 14.56
C GLU A 175 -9.91 -6.22 16.02
N VAL A 176 -9.56 -5.06 16.56
CA VAL A 176 -9.32 -4.88 18.00
C VAL A 176 -10.57 -4.25 18.60
N ARG A 177 -11.25 -4.95 19.51
CA ARG A 177 -12.51 -4.48 20.11
C ARG A 177 -12.30 -3.73 21.42
N ASP A 178 -11.36 -4.21 22.23
CA ASP A 178 -11.05 -3.66 23.54
C ASP A 178 -9.56 -3.40 23.66
N TRP A 179 -9.23 -2.33 24.35
CA TRP A 179 -7.87 -1.94 24.70
C TRP A 179 -7.89 -1.31 26.09
N GLN A 180 -7.11 -1.89 27.01
CA GLN A 180 -7.14 -1.50 28.42
C GLN A 180 -6.81 -0.02 28.63
N MET A 181 -5.83 0.51 27.89
CA MET A 181 -5.45 1.92 27.96
C MET A 181 -6.64 2.82 27.61
N LEU A 182 -7.33 2.50 26.51
CA LEU A 182 -8.53 3.20 26.06
C LEU A 182 -9.61 3.27 27.13
N ARG A 183 -9.85 2.15 27.83
CA ARG A 183 -10.82 2.07 28.92
C ARG A 183 -10.44 2.95 30.11
N ARG A 184 -9.16 3.02 30.47
CA ARG A 184 -8.68 3.92 31.54
C ARG A 184 -8.90 5.38 31.18
N THR A 185 -8.67 5.72 29.92
CA THR A 185 -8.87 7.08 29.36
C THR A 185 -10.34 7.48 29.33
N GLN A 186 -11.24 6.55 29.02
CA GLN A 186 -12.70 6.77 29.02
C GLN A 186 -13.29 6.82 30.43
N ARG A 187 -12.79 6.00 31.37
CA ARG A 187 -13.25 5.95 32.78
C ARG A 187 -12.77 7.12 33.64
N GLY A 188 -11.97 8.01 33.07
CA GLY A 188 -11.58 9.24 33.75
C GLY A 188 -10.45 9.10 34.76
N VAL A 189 -9.72 7.98 34.76
CA VAL A 189 -8.53 7.83 35.61
C VAL A 189 -7.46 8.87 35.24
N PHE A 190 -7.42 9.30 33.97
CA PHE A 190 -6.63 10.44 33.49
C PHE A 190 -7.42 11.76 33.40
N GLN A 191 -8.74 11.77 33.64
CA GLN A 191 -9.57 12.97 33.49
C GLN A 191 -9.41 13.97 34.64
N GLN A 192 -9.05 13.53 35.85
CA GLN A 192 -8.96 14.43 37.02
C GLN A 192 -7.83 15.47 36.88
N THR A 193 -6.78 15.19 36.08
CA THR A 193 -5.59 16.07 35.96
C THR A 193 -5.55 16.87 34.64
N PHE A 194 -6.23 16.41 33.58
CA PHE A 194 -6.03 16.93 32.21
C PHE A 194 -7.31 17.39 31.49
N THR A 195 -8.49 17.28 32.10
CA THR A 195 -9.77 17.73 31.48
C THR A 195 -9.79 19.22 31.13
N SER A 196 -9.06 20.06 31.86
CA SER A 196 -8.93 21.49 31.56
C SER A 196 -8.11 21.79 30.30
N LEU A 197 -7.24 20.86 29.87
CA LEU A 197 -6.41 20.99 28.68
C LEU A 197 -7.14 20.51 27.42
N TRP A 198 -7.92 19.43 27.53
CA TRP A 198 -8.65 18.83 26.39
C TRP A 198 -9.97 19.55 26.06
N ALA A 199 -10.49 20.37 26.97
CA ALA A 199 -11.72 21.15 26.79
C ALA A 199 -11.44 22.61 26.44
N ARG A 200 -10.30 22.90 25.80
CA ARG A 200 -9.99 24.23 25.29
C ARG A 200 -10.83 24.50 24.05
N GLU A 201 -11.89 25.27 24.24
CA GLU A 201 -12.63 25.91 23.16
C GLU A 201 -11.78 27.08 22.65
N THR A 202 -11.68 27.25 21.33
CA THR A 202 -10.97 28.41 20.75
C THR A 202 -11.74 29.70 21.04
N THR A 203 -11.08 30.85 20.92
CA THR A 203 -11.75 32.16 20.94
C THR A 203 -12.53 32.45 19.66
N GLN A 204 -12.34 31.63 18.62
CA GLN A 204 -13.02 31.76 17.34
C GLN A 204 -14.46 31.24 17.43
N ILE A 205 -15.39 32.09 17.03
CA ILE A 205 -16.83 31.79 17.01
C ILE A 205 -17.11 31.00 15.73
N ASP A 206 -17.49 29.74 15.87
CA ASP A 206 -17.91 28.83 14.79
C ASP A 206 -19.35 29.11 14.36
N GLY A 207 -20.20 29.47 15.33
CA GLY A 207 -21.60 29.71 15.09
C GLY A 207 -22.32 30.41 16.23
N VAL A 208 -23.64 30.55 16.06
CA VAL A 208 -24.53 31.11 17.07
C VAL A 208 -25.69 30.14 17.24
N ARG A 209 -25.85 29.61 18.46
CA ARG A 209 -26.94 28.70 18.82
C ARG A 209 -27.89 29.34 19.83
N GLU A 210 -29.03 28.69 20.06
CA GLU A 210 -29.92 29.10 21.14
C GLU A 210 -29.26 28.90 22.50
N TYR A 211 -29.49 29.86 23.39
CA TYR A 211 -29.00 29.81 24.76
C TYR A 211 -29.69 28.68 25.52
N ILE A 212 -28.89 27.80 26.12
CA ILE A 212 -29.39 26.76 27.01
C ILE A 212 -29.11 27.20 28.44
N HIS A 213 -30.08 27.01 29.32
CA HIS A 213 -29.93 27.34 30.73
C HIS A 213 -28.75 26.56 31.33
N GLY A 214 -27.75 27.28 31.82
CA GLY A 214 -26.47 26.73 32.28
C GLY A 214 -25.26 27.19 31.45
N ASP A 215 -25.49 27.75 30.26
CA ASP A 215 -24.44 28.42 29.49
C ASP A 215 -23.95 29.67 30.24
N ARG A 216 -22.62 29.87 30.27
CA ARG A 216 -21.99 31.01 30.93
C ARG A 216 -22.43 32.33 30.26
N LEU A 217 -22.77 33.34 31.06
CA LEU A 217 -23.19 34.64 30.53
C LEU A 217 -22.15 35.31 29.63
N SER A 218 -20.85 35.05 29.84
CA SER A 218 -19.77 35.53 28.97
C SER A 218 -19.83 35.00 27.53
N ARG A 219 -20.56 33.90 27.30
CA ARG A 219 -20.77 33.29 25.98
C ARG A 219 -21.98 33.85 25.24
N ILE A 220 -22.74 34.78 25.82
CA ILE A 220 -23.91 35.35 25.14
C ILE A 220 -23.46 36.19 23.93
N HIS A 221 -24.08 35.94 22.78
CA HIS A 221 -23.88 36.73 21.57
C HIS A 221 -24.86 37.90 21.56
N TRP A 222 -24.47 39.01 22.22
CA TRP A 222 -25.33 40.18 22.42
C TRP A 222 -25.92 40.75 21.13
N ASN A 223 -25.13 40.87 20.06
CA ASN A 223 -25.63 41.38 18.76
C ASN A 223 -26.69 40.48 18.12
N ALA A 224 -26.63 39.16 18.34
CA ALA A 224 -27.60 38.22 17.76
C ALA A 224 -28.86 38.16 18.62
N THR A 225 -28.68 38.23 19.94
CA THR A 225 -29.75 38.34 20.93
C THR A 225 -30.57 39.62 20.71
N ALA A 226 -29.90 40.76 20.47
CA ALA A 226 -30.57 42.03 20.20
C ALA A 226 -31.37 42.03 18.89
N LYS A 227 -30.90 41.33 17.85
CA LYS A 227 -31.59 41.24 16.55
C LYS A 227 -32.79 40.29 16.56
N THR A 228 -32.71 39.18 17.30
CA THR A 228 -33.74 38.14 17.31
C THR A 228 -34.71 38.23 18.48
N GLY A 229 -34.39 39.02 19.51
CA GLY A 229 -35.18 39.13 20.74
C GLY A 229 -35.12 37.89 21.64
N GLN A 230 -34.33 36.88 21.26
CA GLN A 230 -34.15 35.63 21.98
C GLN A 230 -32.69 35.46 22.39
N TRP A 231 -32.44 34.88 23.56
CA TRP A 231 -31.07 34.64 24.04
C TRP A 231 -30.33 33.69 23.10
N LYS A 232 -29.19 34.18 22.59
CA LYS A 232 -28.29 33.39 21.74
C LYS A 232 -26.93 33.24 22.40
N SER A 233 -26.35 32.04 22.34
CA SER A 233 -25.00 31.75 22.80
C SER A 233 -24.03 31.63 21.61
N LYS A 234 -22.82 32.15 21.77
CA LYS A 234 -21.67 31.87 20.90
C LYS A 234 -21.36 30.38 20.97
N GLU A 235 -21.26 29.75 19.82
CA GLU A 235 -20.72 28.41 19.66
C GLU A 235 -19.27 28.58 19.21
N PHE A 236 -18.35 28.13 20.05
CA PHE A 236 -16.93 28.18 19.78
C PHE A 236 -16.51 26.86 19.15
N GLU A 237 -15.61 26.92 18.17
CA GLU A 237 -15.04 25.72 17.59
C GLU A 237 -14.31 24.94 18.69
N ARG A 238 -14.50 23.62 18.73
CA ARG A 238 -13.80 22.75 19.68
C ARG A 238 -12.52 22.29 19.03
N GLU A 239 -11.39 22.53 19.68
CA GLU A 239 -10.11 22.04 19.19
C GLU A 239 -10.11 20.50 19.23
N ALA A 240 -9.86 19.86 18.08
CA ALA A 240 -9.69 18.42 17.97
C ALA A 240 -8.26 18.02 18.37
N LEU A 241 -7.84 18.40 19.58
CA LEU A 241 -6.52 18.03 20.08
C LEU A 241 -6.43 16.50 20.22
N PRO A 242 -5.39 15.86 19.65
CA PRO A 242 -5.24 14.41 19.68
C PRO A 242 -5.20 13.93 21.12
N ARG A 243 -6.01 12.92 21.46
CA ARG A 243 -5.93 12.27 22.78
C ARG A 243 -4.92 11.12 22.77
N PHE A 244 -4.67 10.59 21.58
CA PHE A 244 -3.71 9.53 21.30
C PHE A 244 -2.78 9.99 20.20
N VAL A 245 -1.50 9.67 20.32
CA VAL A 245 -0.54 9.78 19.23
C VAL A 245 0.08 8.42 19.02
N ILE A 246 -0.06 7.87 17.81
CA ILE A 246 0.66 6.65 17.42
C ILE A 246 1.98 7.07 16.78
N LEU A 247 3.10 6.69 17.40
CA LEU A 247 4.44 6.81 16.84
C LEU A 247 4.87 5.45 16.30
N LEU A 248 4.90 5.31 14.98
CA LEU A 248 5.42 4.14 14.30
C LEU A 248 6.92 4.28 14.06
N ASP A 249 7.69 3.41 14.69
CA ASP A 249 9.12 3.29 14.41
C ASP A 249 9.35 2.74 13.01
N CYS A 250 10.06 3.49 12.18
CA CYS A 250 10.48 3.13 10.82
C CYS A 250 12.00 3.18 10.68
N SER A 251 12.76 3.18 11.78
CA SER A 251 14.22 3.17 11.74
C SER A 251 14.73 1.84 11.18
N ALA A 252 15.60 1.89 10.17
CA ALA A 252 16.16 0.70 9.55
C ALA A 252 16.94 -0.17 10.55
N ALA A 253 17.57 0.45 11.55
CA ALA A 253 18.35 -0.24 12.57
C ALA A 253 17.49 -1.00 13.59
N SER A 254 16.23 -0.61 13.78
CA SER A 254 15.30 -1.27 14.71
C SER A 254 14.87 -2.65 14.20
N TYR A 255 14.74 -2.84 12.89
CA TYR A 255 14.14 -4.03 12.31
C TYR A 255 15.19 -4.95 11.68
N ARG A 256 15.20 -6.22 12.12
CA ARG A 256 16.06 -7.26 11.53
C ARG A 256 15.48 -7.91 10.28
N SER A 257 14.16 -7.82 10.11
CA SER A 257 13.43 -8.45 9.01
C SER A 257 12.34 -7.53 8.48
N ALA A 258 12.02 -7.63 7.19
CA ALA A 258 10.89 -6.92 6.62
C ALA A 258 9.56 -7.35 7.27
N ASP A 259 9.43 -8.61 7.67
CA ASP A 259 8.19 -9.16 8.21
C ASP A 259 7.84 -8.57 9.59
N THR A 260 8.84 -8.29 10.43
CA THR A 260 8.61 -7.61 11.73
C THR A 260 8.17 -6.15 11.52
N PHE A 261 8.68 -5.48 10.50
CA PHE A 261 8.21 -4.15 10.13
C PHE A 261 6.78 -4.17 9.59
N GLU A 262 6.44 -5.13 8.72
CA GLU A 262 5.06 -5.28 8.23
C GLU A 262 4.07 -5.58 9.38
N LEU A 263 4.50 -6.30 10.42
CA LEU A 263 3.71 -6.50 11.64
C LEU A 263 3.50 -5.17 12.40
N ALA A 264 4.53 -4.34 12.54
CA ALA A 264 4.43 -3.02 13.18
C ALA A 264 3.43 -2.10 12.45
N VAL A 265 3.52 -2.04 11.12
CA VAL A 265 2.60 -1.27 10.28
C VAL A 265 1.17 -1.81 10.40
N SER A 266 1.00 -3.13 10.36
CA SER A 266 -0.32 -3.78 10.51
C SER A 266 -0.95 -3.51 11.88
N ALA A 267 -0.14 -3.49 12.94
CA ALA A 267 -0.57 -3.13 14.27
C ALA A 267 -0.97 -1.65 14.37
N ALA A 268 -0.19 -0.75 13.77
CA ALA A 268 -0.50 0.68 13.68
C ALA A 268 -1.83 0.92 12.97
N ALA A 269 -2.05 0.27 11.82
CA ALA A 269 -3.29 0.36 11.05
C ALA A 269 -4.50 -0.19 11.82
N SER A 270 -4.30 -1.25 12.62
CA SER A 270 -5.36 -1.83 13.46
C SER A 270 -5.73 -0.91 14.64
N LEU A 271 -4.74 -0.28 15.27
CA LEU A 271 -4.94 0.70 16.35
C LEU A 271 -5.59 1.99 15.83
N LEU A 272 -5.17 2.48 14.66
CA LEU A 272 -5.79 3.60 13.96
C LEU A 272 -7.30 3.35 13.78
N ASP A 273 -7.67 2.18 13.25
CA ASP A 273 -9.08 1.80 13.07
C ASP A 273 -9.84 1.81 14.39
N LEU A 274 -9.28 1.21 15.45
CA LEU A 274 -9.91 1.21 16.77
C LEU A 274 -10.15 2.63 17.30
N ILE A 275 -9.15 3.51 17.25
CA ILE A 275 -9.24 4.86 17.84
C ILE A 275 -10.24 5.71 17.04
N VAL A 276 -10.19 5.64 15.71
CA VAL A 276 -11.11 6.37 14.83
C VAL A 276 -12.55 5.86 14.99
N GLN A 277 -12.77 4.54 15.06
CA GLN A 277 -14.11 3.97 15.30
C GLN A 277 -14.72 4.40 16.64
N ARG A 278 -13.87 4.74 17.61
CA ARG A 278 -14.25 5.23 18.94
C ARG A 278 -14.44 6.75 18.98
N GLY A 279 -14.29 7.44 17.85
CA GLY A 279 -14.52 8.87 17.71
C GLY A 279 -13.54 9.75 18.48
N MET A 280 -12.33 9.26 18.75
CA MET A 280 -11.33 10.04 19.49
C MET A 280 -10.35 10.71 18.52
N PRO A 281 -9.99 11.98 18.76
CA PRO A 281 -8.93 12.64 18.01
C PRO A 281 -7.60 11.88 18.13
N LEU A 282 -6.93 11.68 17.01
CA LEU A 282 -5.70 10.90 16.87
C LEU A 282 -4.63 11.73 16.16
N GLY A 283 -3.42 11.72 16.69
CA GLY A 283 -2.21 12.08 15.96
C GLY A 283 -1.47 10.83 15.48
N PHE A 284 -0.73 10.94 14.39
CA PHE A 284 0.08 9.86 13.86
C PHE A 284 1.44 10.40 13.45
N VAL A 285 2.49 9.66 13.78
CA VAL A 285 3.88 10.00 13.46
C VAL A 285 4.57 8.75 12.93
N SER A 286 5.34 8.89 11.86
CA SER A 286 6.20 7.83 11.32
C SER A 286 7.64 8.31 11.22
N SER A 287 8.60 7.58 11.80
CA SER A 287 10.02 7.95 11.84
C SER A 287 10.85 7.52 10.61
N GLY A 288 10.22 7.42 9.43
CA GLY A 288 10.85 6.95 8.19
C GLY A 288 11.60 8.04 7.44
N SER A 289 12.18 7.72 6.29
CA SER A 289 12.77 8.72 5.38
C SER A 289 11.72 9.71 4.87
N ASN A 290 10.53 9.20 4.57
CA ASN A 290 9.33 9.98 4.32
C ASN A 290 8.56 10.16 5.64
N ALA A 291 9.16 10.88 6.59
CA ALA A 291 8.51 11.13 7.87
C ALA A 291 7.27 12.02 7.70
N ALA A 292 6.21 11.68 8.43
CA ALA A 292 4.96 12.43 8.41
C ALA A 292 4.46 12.66 9.83
N TRP A 293 3.83 13.82 10.00
CA TRP A 293 3.19 14.25 11.24
C TRP A 293 1.74 14.56 10.92
N PHE A 294 0.83 13.85 11.57
CA PHE A 294 -0.60 14.08 11.46
C PHE A 294 -1.15 14.48 12.83
N GLY A 295 -2.06 15.45 12.85
CA GLY A 295 -2.75 15.88 14.07
C GLY A 295 -1.90 16.76 14.99
N THR A 296 -0.77 17.29 14.50
CA THR A 296 -0.05 18.39 15.16
C THR A 296 -0.83 19.70 15.06
N ASP A 297 -1.53 19.87 13.94
CA ASP A 297 -2.39 21.02 13.68
C ASP A 297 -3.81 20.75 14.21
N ARG A 298 -4.58 21.82 14.41
CA ARG A 298 -5.95 21.74 14.95
C ARG A 298 -6.97 21.15 13.98
N ALA A 299 -6.53 20.66 12.82
CA ALA A 299 -7.37 20.09 11.78
C ALA A 299 -7.67 18.62 12.07
N PRO A 300 -8.90 18.14 11.78
CA PRO A 300 -9.25 16.74 11.94
C PRO A 300 -8.41 15.88 11.00
N VAL A 301 -7.77 14.86 11.57
CA VAL A 301 -6.96 13.92 10.80
C VAL A 301 -7.86 12.92 10.08
N SER A 302 -7.70 12.83 8.75
CA SER A 302 -8.39 11.84 7.94
C SER A 302 -7.75 10.46 8.13
N ARG A 303 -8.58 9.47 8.47
CA ARG A 303 -8.18 8.06 8.53
C ARG A 303 -7.57 7.58 7.22
N ASP A 304 -8.17 7.98 6.10
CA ASP A 304 -7.75 7.50 4.79
C ASP A 304 -6.39 8.08 4.39
N ASP A 305 -6.05 9.28 4.87
CA ASP A 305 -4.74 9.90 4.61
C ASP A 305 -3.63 9.16 5.36
N ILE A 306 -3.86 8.81 6.64
CA ILE A 306 -2.90 7.96 7.37
C ILE A 306 -2.80 6.59 6.71
N LEU A 307 -3.91 5.96 6.31
CA LEU A 307 -3.85 4.64 5.67
C LEU A 307 -3.11 4.68 4.33
N ARG A 308 -3.26 5.74 3.52
CA ARG A 308 -2.48 5.93 2.29
C ARG A 308 -1.00 6.13 2.60
N HIS A 309 -0.67 6.92 3.62
CA HIS A 309 0.72 7.06 4.09
C HIS A 309 1.32 5.72 4.50
N LEU A 310 0.57 4.93 5.28
CA LEU A 310 0.95 3.57 5.65
C LEU A 310 1.07 2.62 4.46
N VAL A 311 0.66 2.94 3.23
CA VAL A 311 0.96 2.09 2.06
C VAL A 311 2.42 2.23 1.62
N GLU A 312 3.02 3.41 1.78
CA GLU A 312 4.32 3.75 1.20
C GLU A 312 5.47 3.74 2.21
N VAL A 313 5.16 3.73 3.51
CA VAL A 313 6.17 3.73 4.59
C VAL A 313 7.04 2.46 4.57
N GLU A 314 8.37 2.64 4.61
CA GLU A 314 9.38 1.58 4.67
C GLU A 314 10.28 1.76 5.91
N ALA A 315 11.02 0.71 6.31
CA ALA A 315 11.97 0.77 7.42
C ALA A 315 13.31 1.37 6.96
N ASP A 316 13.31 2.66 6.62
CA ASP A 316 14.44 3.37 6.01
C ASP A 316 14.88 4.62 6.81
N GLY A 317 14.28 4.82 7.99
CA GLY A 317 14.65 5.89 8.92
C GLY A 317 16.08 5.72 9.42
N ARG A 318 16.79 6.85 9.55
CA ARG A 318 18.19 6.89 10.01
C ARG A 318 18.34 7.34 11.45
N GLN A 319 17.38 8.10 11.95
CA GLN A 319 17.40 8.61 13.32
C GLN A 319 16.99 7.52 14.32
N PRO A 320 17.51 7.55 15.54
CA PRO A 320 17.09 6.65 16.60
C PRO A 320 15.67 6.99 17.08
N LEU A 321 14.97 5.98 17.57
CA LEU A 321 13.60 6.13 18.07
C LEU A 321 13.49 7.11 19.24
N SER A 322 14.51 7.17 20.11
CA SER A 322 14.53 8.06 21.27
C SER A 322 14.42 9.55 20.89
N GLU A 323 15.06 9.97 19.79
CA GLU A 323 14.95 11.34 19.27
C GLU A 323 13.54 11.64 18.80
N TRP A 324 12.91 10.71 18.06
CA TRP A 324 11.52 10.84 17.62
C TRP A 324 10.53 10.92 18.78
N ILE A 325 10.77 10.17 19.85
CA ILE A 325 9.97 10.26 21.08
C ILE A 325 10.10 11.65 21.72
N CYS A 326 11.33 12.17 21.83
CA CYS A 326 11.57 13.52 22.37
C CYS A 326 10.93 14.61 21.49
N GLU A 327 11.07 14.53 20.16
CA GLU A 327 10.39 15.46 19.24
C GLU A 327 8.87 15.38 19.36
N THR A 328 8.32 14.16 19.54
CA THR A 328 6.89 13.96 19.79
C THR A 328 6.46 14.68 21.08
N ALA A 329 7.28 14.63 22.13
CA ALA A 329 7.04 15.31 23.39
C ALA A 329 7.04 16.85 23.27
N GLU A 330 7.74 17.39 22.27
CA GLU A 330 7.82 18.84 22.01
C GLU A 330 6.70 19.35 21.11
N ARG A 331 6.25 18.56 20.13
CA ARG A 331 5.25 18.99 19.14
C ARG A 331 3.81 18.80 19.58
N PHE A 332 3.53 17.81 20.42
CA PHE A 332 2.18 17.54 20.91
C PHE A 332 1.93 18.18 22.28
N GLU A 333 0.66 18.49 22.56
CA GLU A 333 0.25 19.10 23.82
C GLU A 333 0.36 18.11 25.01
N PRO A 334 0.54 18.59 26.24
CA PRO A 334 0.52 17.76 27.43
C PRO A 334 -0.81 16.98 27.62
N GLY A 335 -0.74 15.85 28.33
CA GLY A 335 -1.92 15.00 28.60
C GLY A 335 -2.29 14.07 27.45
N VAL A 336 -1.45 13.95 26.42
CA VAL A 336 -1.65 13.01 25.32
C VAL A 336 -1.08 11.64 25.68
N GLN A 337 -1.73 10.58 25.18
CA GLN A 337 -1.26 9.21 25.29
C GLN A 337 -0.42 8.87 24.07
N VAL A 338 0.86 8.61 24.27
CA VAL A 338 1.80 8.34 23.18
C VAL A 338 2.04 6.83 23.09
N VAL A 339 1.53 6.22 22.03
CA VAL A 339 1.69 4.80 21.72
C VAL A 339 2.85 4.64 20.76
N VAL A 340 3.96 4.14 21.27
CA VAL A 340 5.14 3.84 20.47
C VAL A 340 5.06 2.39 20.00
N ILE A 341 5.17 2.18 18.68
CA ILE A 341 5.19 0.86 18.06
C ILE A 341 6.60 0.61 17.53
N SER A 342 7.33 -0.27 18.19
CA SER A 342 8.74 -0.56 17.86
C SER A 342 9.15 -1.94 18.37
N PRO A 343 10.13 -2.61 17.73
CA PRO A 343 10.81 -3.77 18.29
C PRO A 343 11.86 -3.42 19.37
N LEU A 344 12.15 -2.13 19.59
CA LEU A 344 13.13 -1.69 20.59
C LEU A 344 12.50 -1.57 21.98
N ALA A 345 13.18 -2.13 22.96
CA ALA A 345 12.85 -2.06 24.39
C ALA A 345 14.16 -1.96 25.20
N ASP A 346 14.87 -0.85 25.01
CA ASP A 346 16.22 -0.60 25.52
C ASP A 346 16.29 0.65 26.42
N GLU A 347 17.45 0.87 27.03
CA GLU A 347 17.65 1.98 27.96
C GLU A 347 17.39 3.35 27.33
N GLN A 348 17.76 3.55 26.06
CA GLN A 348 17.49 4.80 25.34
C GLN A 348 15.98 5.07 25.21
N THR A 349 15.20 4.04 24.92
CA THR A 349 13.73 4.13 24.89
C THR A 349 13.18 4.50 26.27
N SER A 350 13.72 3.94 27.36
CA SER A 350 13.27 4.29 28.71
C SER A 350 13.57 5.74 29.08
N GLN A 351 14.75 6.25 28.74
CA GLN A 351 15.11 7.66 28.99
C GLN A 351 14.18 8.61 28.20
N ALA A 352 13.85 8.25 26.96
CA ALA A 352 12.92 9.03 26.15
C ALA A 352 11.47 8.98 26.71
N PHE A 353 11.06 7.86 27.31
CA PHE A 353 9.76 7.76 27.99
C PHE A 353 9.70 8.65 29.24
N GLU A 354 10.80 8.78 29.99
CA GLU A 354 10.86 9.73 31.11
C GLU A 354 10.73 11.19 30.62
N ALA A 355 11.23 11.51 29.42
CA ALA A 355 11.02 12.82 28.81
C ALA A 355 9.54 13.09 28.46
N LEU A 356 8.80 12.07 28.01
CA LEU A 356 7.34 12.15 27.81
C LEU A 356 6.62 12.42 29.14
N GLU A 357 6.97 11.70 30.20
CA GLU A 357 6.39 11.89 31.53
C GLU A 357 6.66 13.29 32.10
N ALA A 358 7.88 13.81 31.90
CA ALA A 358 8.23 15.17 32.30
C ALA A 358 7.34 16.23 31.63
N LYS A 359 6.84 15.94 30.42
CA LYS A 359 5.87 16.76 29.68
C LYS A 359 4.41 16.41 29.99
N ARG A 360 4.16 15.56 31.00
CA ARG A 360 2.85 15.08 31.42
C ARG A 360 2.10 14.29 30.32
N MET A 361 2.84 13.59 29.48
CA MET A 361 2.28 12.61 28.53
C MET A 361 2.36 11.21 29.13
N ALA A 362 1.45 10.32 28.75
CA ALA A 362 1.46 8.94 29.23
C ALA A 362 2.05 8.03 28.14
N PRO A 363 3.26 7.47 28.34
CA PRO A 363 3.88 6.60 27.36
C PRO A 363 3.27 5.19 27.40
N CYS A 364 3.16 4.59 26.21
CA CYS A 364 2.76 3.19 26.02
C CYS A 364 3.66 2.57 24.95
N LEU A 365 4.25 1.40 25.23
CA LEU A 365 5.04 0.65 24.24
C LEU A 365 4.25 -0.56 23.75
N LEU A 366 3.94 -0.60 22.46
CA LEU A 366 3.56 -1.80 21.74
C LEU A 366 4.82 -2.42 21.12
N HIS A 367 5.41 -3.34 21.85
CA HIS A 367 6.62 -4.03 21.45
C HIS A 367 6.34 -5.08 20.38
N ILE A 368 7.08 -5.00 19.28
CA ILE A 368 7.01 -5.96 18.18
C ILE A 368 8.10 -7.02 18.38
N SER A 369 7.70 -8.18 18.87
CA SER A 369 8.61 -9.31 19.10
C SER A 369 8.87 -10.09 17.82
N GLU A 370 10.07 -10.66 17.72
CA GLU A 370 10.31 -11.71 16.73
C GLU A 370 9.48 -12.96 17.05
N PRO A 371 9.09 -13.76 16.03
CA PRO A 371 8.36 -15.01 16.23
C PRO A 371 9.12 -16.04 17.08
N VAL A 372 10.45 -16.05 16.97
CA VAL A 372 11.34 -16.93 17.74
C VAL A 372 12.43 -16.04 18.35
N PRO A 373 12.19 -15.46 19.53
CA PRO A 373 13.17 -14.59 20.18
C PRO A 373 14.34 -15.42 20.72
N THR A 374 15.54 -14.87 20.59
CA THR A 374 16.76 -15.38 21.22
C THR A 374 16.64 -15.32 22.75
N ASP A 375 17.38 -16.16 23.47
CA ASP A 375 17.42 -16.14 24.95
C ASP A 375 17.76 -14.75 25.50
N GLU A 376 18.68 -14.04 24.86
CA GLU A 376 19.04 -12.67 25.23
C GLU A 376 17.88 -11.69 25.06
N GLN A 377 17.16 -11.75 23.93
CA GLN A 377 15.98 -10.92 23.68
C GLN A 377 14.89 -11.20 24.72
N SER A 378 14.65 -12.47 25.03
CA SER A 378 13.67 -12.88 26.05
C SER A 378 14.04 -12.37 27.45
N ARG A 379 15.34 -12.32 27.79
CA ARG A 379 15.82 -11.74 29.05
C ARG A 379 15.63 -10.22 29.07
N ARG A 380 16.02 -9.51 28.02
CA ARG A 380 15.83 -8.05 27.90
C ARG A 380 14.35 -7.67 27.99
N LEU A 381 13.48 -8.40 27.29
CA LEU A 381 12.04 -8.18 27.32
C LEU A 381 11.45 -8.35 28.73
N ARG A 382 11.88 -9.37 29.48
CA ARG A 382 11.46 -9.57 30.87
C ARG A 382 11.94 -8.44 31.79
N GLN A 383 13.17 -7.98 31.63
CA GLN A 383 13.69 -6.82 32.36
C GLN A 383 12.88 -5.57 32.07
N TRP A 384 12.59 -5.30 30.79
CA TRP A 384 11.74 -4.18 30.38
C TRP A 384 10.33 -4.27 30.95
N GLN A 385 9.72 -5.46 30.94
CA GLN A 385 8.38 -5.66 31.48
C GLN A 385 8.34 -5.39 33.00
N GLN A 386 9.36 -5.82 33.75
CA GLN A 386 9.49 -5.51 35.17
C GLN A 386 9.66 -4.01 35.42
N PHE A 387 10.52 -3.36 34.63
CA PHE A 387 10.76 -1.93 34.71
C PHE A 387 9.50 -1.12 34.41
N SER A 388 8.81 -1.45 33.32
CA SER A 388 7.54 -0.81 32.91
C SER A 388 6.46 -0.96 33.99
N ARG A 389 6.36 -2.14 34.62
CA ARG A 389 5.43 -2.36 35.74
C ARG A 389 5.76 -1.48 36.96
N ALA A 390 7.04 -1.31 37.29
CA ALA A 390 7.47 -0.44 38.40
C ALA A 390 7.15 1.04 38.14
N LYS A 391 7.30 1.49 36.89
CA LYS A 391 6.98 2.86 36.44
C LYS A 391 5.50 3.06 36.09
N GLN A 392 4.68 2.00 36.13
CA GLN A 392 3.27 2.00 35.71
C GLN A 392 3.05 2.37 34.23
N TRP A 393 4.04 2.12 33.36
CA TRP A 393 3.91 2.30 31.93
C TRP A 393 3.10 1.17 31.30
N ASP A 394 2.25 1.52 30.34
CA ASP A 394 1.50 0.54 29.58
C ASP A 394 2.44 -0.15 28.57
N PHE A 395 2.45 -1.48 28.62
CA PHE A 395 3.34 -2.30 27.82
C PHE A 395 2.59 -3.52 27.28
N SER A 396 2.74 -3.80 26.00
CA SER A 396 2.18 -4.98 25.33
C SER A 396 3.18 -5.50 24.31
N SER A 397 3.32 -6.81 24.20
CA SER A 397 4.25 -7.43 23.24
C SER A 397 3.49 -8.36 22.30
N VAL A 398 3.78 -8.27 21.01
CA VAL A 398 3.09 -9.03 19.96
C VAL A 398 4.10 -9.60 18.97
N ALA A 399 4.00 -10.90 18.69
CA ALA A 399 4.83 -11.59 17.69
C ALA A 399 4.07 -11.94 16.40
N ARG A 400 2.74 -11.91 16.44
CA ARG A 400 1.84 -12.19 15.31
C ARG A 400 0.63 -11.28 15.37
N LEU A 401 0.13 -10.86 14.22
CA LEU A 401 -0.95 -9.89 14.14
C LEU A 401 -2.24 -10.40 14.80
N GLU A 402 -2.50 -11.72 14.74
CA GLU A 402 -3.68 -12.36 15.32
C GLU A 402 -3.70 -12.29 16.86
N ASP A 403 -2.55 -12.13 17.49
CA ASP A 403 -2.42 -12.04 18.96
C ASP A 403 -2.64 -10.61 19.47
N LEU A 404 -2.66 -9.61 18.57
CA LEU A 404 -2.80 -8.19 18.93
C LEU A 404 -4.05 -7.90 19.79
N PRO A 405 -5.27 -8.39 19.48
CA PRO A 405 -6.45 -8.14 20.32
C PRO A 405 -6.30 -8.75 21.72
N ARG A 406 -5.63 -9.91 21.84
CA ARG A 406 -5.38 -10.55 23.14
C ARG A 406 -4.36 -9.77 23.95
N ALA A 407 -3.27 -9.33 23.32
CA ALA A 407 -2.23 -8.55 23.98
C ALA A 407 -2.74 -7.20 24.50
N LEU A 408 -3.64 -6.54 23.76
CA LEU A 408 -4.22 -5.24 24.13
C LEU A 408 -5.40 -5.36 25.12
N GLY A 409 -6.14 -6.47 25.07
CA GLY A 409 -7.34 -6.72 25.89
C GLY A 409 -7.06 -7.42 27.22
N VAL A 410 -6.03 -8.26 27.31
CA VAL A 410 -5.62 -8.95 28.54
C VAL A 410 -4.48 -8.16 29.17
N GLY A 411 -4.79 -7.37 30.19
CA GLY A 411 -3.76 -6.87 31.09
C GLY A 411 -2.96 -8.06 31.59
N SER A 412 -1.66 -8.07 31.34
CA SER A 412 -0.74 -9.01 32.00
C SER A 412 -0.86 -8.77 33.51
N ALA A 413 -1.72 -9.55 34.16
CA ALA A 413 -1.82 -9.64 35.61
C ALA A 413 -0.49 -10.14 36.20
#